data_AF-A0A7C6TDL7-F1
#
_entry.id   AF-A0A7C6TDL7-F1
#
_cell.length_a   1.000
_cell.length_b   1.000
_cell.length_c   1.000
_cell.angle_alpha   90.00
_cell.angle_beta   90.00
_cell.angle_gamma   90.00
#
_symmetry.space_group_name_H-M   'P 1'
#
loop_
_entity.id
_entity.type
_entity.pdbx_description
1 polymer ?
#
loop_
_entity_poly.entity_id
_entity_poly.type
_entity_poly.pdbx_seq_one_letter_code
_entity_poly.pdbx_strand_id
1 'polypeptide(L)'
;SRPAELAQRPWWDRVPDQGLFAAGVSSERTLNAAVRGADSTWAMIYLASQCHVLIHLDKVLTPRVQATFINPATGEEQDAGTYATGNCTERVFPQGQTQWFATPGHWEDAALVLDGIA
;
A
#
# COMPACT_ATOMS: atom_id res chain seq x y z
N SER A 1 -20.92 12.08 5.19
CA SER A 1 -19.58 11.87 4.61
C SER A 1 -18.89 10.79 5.43
N ARG A 2 -18.52 9.66 4.82
CA ARG A 2 -17.68 8.63 5.45
C ARG A 2 -16.35 9.31 5.84
N PRO A 3 -15.84 9.17 7.08
CA PRO A 3 -14.53 9.72 7.42
C PRO A 3 -13.51 9.15 6.43
N ALA A 4 -12.58 10.00 5.98
CA ALA A 4 -11.51 9.59 5.07
C ALA A 4 -10.91 8.27 5.57
N GLU A 5 -10.81 7.28 4.70
CA GLU A 5 -10.50 5.89 5.06
C GLU A 5 -9.19 5.77 5.87
N LEU A 6 -8.25 6.70 5.64
CA LEU A 6 -7.02 6.87 6.39
C LEU A 6 -7.21 7.21 7.88
N ALA A 7 -8.27 7.92 8.25
CA ALA A 7 -8.58 8.29 9.64
C ALA A 7 -9.19 7.15 10.45
N GLN A 8 -9.67 6.09 9.79
CA GLN A 8 -10.26 4.92 10.44
C GLN A 8 -9.19 3.98 11.05
N ARG A 9 -7.92 4.21 10.73
CA ARG A 9 -6.79 3.40 11.18
C ARG A 9 -6.08 4.09 12.36
N PRO A 10 -6.09 3.49 13.56
CA PRO A 10 -5.58 4.13 14.76
C PRO A 10 -4.12 4.53 14.60
N TRP A 11 -3.80 5.79 14.91
CA TRP A 11 -2.47 6.33 14.70
C TRP A 11 -1.40 5.63 15.54
N TRP A 12 -1.77 5.11 16.71
CA TRP A 12 -0.87 4.39 17.62
C TRP A 12 -0.50 2.98 17.12
N ASP A 13 -1.23 2.44 16.15
CA ASP A 13 -0.99 1.11 15.56
C ASP A 13 -0.12 1.17 14.29
N ARG A 14 0.37 2.36 13.96
CA ARG A 14 1.14 2.62 12.74
C ARG A 14 2.62 2.32 12.95
N VAL A 15 3.12 1.31 12.23
CA VAL A 15 4.54 0.93 12.23
C VAL A 15 5.19 1.38 10.92
N PRO A 16 6.11 2.36 10.93
CA PRO A 16 6.88 2.73 9.74
C PRO A 16 7.64 1.51 9.20
N ASP A 17 7.46 1.21 7.91
CA ASP A 17 8.07 0.03 7.28
C ASP A 17 8.44 0.34 5.83
N GLN A 18 9.62 0.93 5.65
CA GLN A 18 10.17 1.20 4.32
C GLN A 18 10.54 -0.07 3.55
N GLY A 19 10.62 -1.22 4.23
CA GLY A 19 10.82 -2.50 3.57
C GLY A 19 9.57 -2.99 2.82
N LEU A 20 8.45 -2.25 2.83
CA LEU A 20 7.32 -2.51 1.93
C LEU A 20 7.68 -2.30 0.46
N PHE A 21 8.65 -1.44 0.17
CA PHE A 21 9.18 -1.28 -1.18
C PHE A 21 10.21 -2.36 -1.51
N ALA A 22 9.95 -3.10 -2.59
CA ALA A 22 10.98 -3.88 -3.28
C ALA A 22 11.82 -2.98 -4.20
N ALA A 23 11.22 -1.92 -4.76
CA ALA A 23 11.88 -0.89 -5.56
C ALA A 23 11.09 0.42 -5.53
N GLY A 24 11.75 1.55 -5.84
CA GLY A 24 11.09 2.86 -5.96
C GLY A 24 10.93 3.61 -4.63
N VAL A 25 11.70 3.27 -3.58
CA VAL A 25 11.74 4.03 -2.31
C VAL A 25 12.10 5.50 -2.55
N SER A 26 13.00 5.74 -3.52
CA SER A 26 13.41 7.07 -3.96
C SER A 26 12.98 7.28 -5.39
N SER A 27 12.30 8.40 -5.67
CA SER A 27 12.02 8.87 -7.02
C SER A 27 12.62 10.26 -7.16
N GLU A 28 13.70 10.40 -7.94
CA GLU A 28 14.43 11.66 -8.06
C GLU A 28 14.84 12.30 -6.72
N ARG A 29 14.21 13.42 -6.33
CA ARG A 29 14.46 14.16 -5.07
C ARG A 29 13.41 13.89 -3.99
N THR A 30 12.42 13.04 -4.26
CA THR A 30 11.32 12.72 -3.33
C THR A 30 11.50 11.32 -2.74
N LEU A 31 11.20 11.22 -1.44
CA LEU A 31 11.27 9.97 -0.68
C LEU A 31 9.87 9.47 -0.44
N ASN A 32 9.56 8.30 -1.00
CA ASN A 32 8.30 7.63 -0.75
C ASN A 32 8.31 7.03 0.66
N ALA A 33 7.17 7.07 1.33
CA ALA A 33 7.06 6.65 2.73
C ALA A 33 6.05 5.52 2.85
N ALA A 34 6.34 4.54 3.70
CA ALA A 34 5.45 3.42 3.91
C ALA A 34 5.25 3.11 5.39
N VAL A 35 4.04 2.68 5.71
CA VAL A 35 3.58 2.32 7.05
C VAL A 35 2.68 1.12 6.96
N ARG A 36 2.67 0.31 8.02
CA ARG A 36 1.88 -0.92 8.13
C ARG A 36 1.15 -0.95 9.48
N GLY A 37 -0.01 -1.61 9.52
CA GLY A 37 -0.66 -1.94 10.80
C GLY A 37 0.21 -2.91 11.61
N ALA A 38 0.14 -2.86 12.94
CA ALA A 38 0.95 -3.75 13.78
C ALA A 38 0.55 -5.22 13.59
N ASP A 39 -0.73 -5.47 13.30
CA ASP A 39 -1.29 -6.78 12.96
C ASP A 39 -0.98 -7.21 11.51
N SER A 40 -0.38 -6.34 10.71
CA SER A 40 -0.02 -6.59 9.32
C SER A 40 -1.22 -6.87 8.40
N THR A 41 -2.44 -6.47 8.77
CA THR A 41 -3.64 -6.69 7.93
C THR A 41 -3.86 -5.59 6.91
N TRP A 42 -3.16 -4.46 7.05
CA TRP A 42 -3.22 -3.35 6.11
C TRP A 42 -1.88 -2.62 6.02
N ALA A 43 -1.66 -1.92 4.92
CA ALA A 43 -0.52 -1.03 4.73
C ALA A 43 -0.94 0.25 3.98
N MET A 44 -0.14 1.31 4.14
CA MET A 44 -0.28 2.55 3.37
C MET A 44 1.10 2.97 2.88
N ILE A 45 1.15 3.40 1.63
CA ILE A 45 2.33 3.85 0.93
C ILE A 45 2.04 5.24 0.36
N TYR A 46 2.79 6.24 0.79
CA TYR A 46 2.76 7.58 0.26
C TYR A 46 3.78 7.73 -0.87
N LEU A 47 3.27 8.02 -2.07
CA LEU A 47 4.02 8.30 -3.28
C LEU A 47 4.10 9.82 -3.44
N ALA A 48 5.26 10.39 -3.13
CA ALA A 48 5.46 11.83 -3.01
C ALA A 48 5.56 12.57 -4.36
N SER A 49 5.55 11.84 -5.47
CA SER A 49 5.50 12.37 -6.82
C SER A 49 4.92 11.33 -7.78
N GLN A 50 4.73 11.72 -9.04
CA GLN A 50 4.48 10.77 -10.13
C GLN A 50 5.65 9.78 -10.24
N CYS A 51 5.39 8.53 -9.90
CA CYS A 51 6.42 7.49 -9.90
C CYS A 51 5.82 6.09 -10.08
N HIS A 52 6.73 5.13 -10.24
CA HIS A 52 6.42 3.70 -10.23
C HIS A 52 7.12 3.05 -9.05
N VAL A 53 6.40 2.19 -8.34
CA VAL A 53 6.91 1.48 -7.16
C VAL A 53 6.57 0.00 -7.25
N LEU A 54 7.50 -0.84 -6.77
CA LEU A 54 7.28 -2.27 -6.64
C LEU A 54 7.09 -2.57 -5.17
N ILE A 55 5.94 -3.13 -4.79
CA ILE A 55 5.55 -3.32 -3.39
C ILE A 55 5.52 -4.81 -3.04
N HIS A 56 6.08 -5.17 -1.88
CA HIS A 56 5.95 -6.48 -1.25
C HIS A 56 4.54 -6.65 -0.67
N LEU A 57 3.68 -7.38 -1.39
CA LEU A 57 2.34 -7.72 -0.94
C LEU A 57 2.35 -8.81 0.14
N ASP A 58 3.38 -9.66 0.16
CA ASP A 58 3.57 -10.71 1.16
C ASP A 58 3.80 -10.17 2.59
N LYS A 59 4.00 -8.86 2.74
CA LYS A 59 4.04 -8.20 4.05
C LYS A 59 2.66 -7.91 4.64
N VAL A 60 1.60 -8.06 3.84
CA VAL A 60 0.19 -8.03 4.30
C VAL A 60 -0.26 -9.48 4.55
N LEU A 61 -0.51 -9.83 5.81
CA LEU A 61 -0.67 -11.21 6.29
C LEU A 61 -2.10 -11.75 6.12
N THR A 62 -2.76 -11.40 5.02
CA THR A 62 -4.07 -11.90 4.60
C THR A 62 -3.94 -12.61 3.25
N PRO A 63 -4.86 -13.52 2.83
CA PRO A 63 -4.74 -14.23 1.55
C PRO A 63 -4.71 -13.29 0.32
N ARG A 64 -5.50 -12.21 0.38
CA ARG A 64 -5.63 -11.21 -0.68
C ARG A 64 -5.55 -9.82 -0.09
N VAL A 65 -5.32 -8.85 -0.98
CA VAL A 65 -5.31 -7.44 -0.64
C VAL A 65 -6.07 -6.65 -1.71
N GLN A 66 -6.92 -5.72 -1.28
CA GLN A 66 -7.49 -4.69 -2.13
C GLN A 66 -6.59 -3.47 -2.11
N ALA A 67 -6.26 -2.96 -3.28
CA ALA A 67 -5.45 -1.77 -3.45
C ALA A 67 -6.33 -0.59 -3.88
N THR A 68 -6.15 0.55 -3.22
CA THR A 68 -6.89 1.78 -3.52
C THR A 68 -5.95 2.97 -3.47
N PHE A 69 -5.94 3.79 -4.50
CA PHE A 69 -5.27 5.08 -4.49
C PHE A 69 -6.19 6.15 -3.91
N ILE A 70 -5.64 7.01 -3.08
CA ILE A 70 -6.30 8.19 -2.52
C ILE A 70 -5.50 9.41 -2.92
N ASN A 71 -6.15 10.38 -3.57
CA ASN A 71 -5.57 11.69 -3.83
C ASN A 71 -5.55 12.47 -2.49
N PRO A 72 -4.37 12.81 -1.94
CA PRO A 72 -4.30 13.44 -0.63
C PRO A 72 -4.82 14.89 -0.63
N ALA A 73 -4.85 15.56 -1.79
CA ALA A 73 -5.34 16.93 -1.91
C ALA A 73 -6.88 17.01 -1.95
N THR A 74 -7.54 16.01 -2.55
CA THR A 74 -8.99 16.04 -2.79
C THR A 74 -9.77 14.97 -2.02
N GLY A 75 -9.10 13.90 -1.58
CA GLY A 75 -9.73 12.70 -1.04
C GLY A 75 -10.37 11.79 -2.09
N GLU A 76 -10.15 12.04 -3.39
CA GLU A 76 -10.62 11.18 -4.47
C GLU A 76 -10.01 9.78 -4.35
N GLU A 77 -10.85 8.74 -4.44
CA GLU A 77 -10.45 7.33 -4.38
C GLU A 77 -10.49 6.71 -5.78
N GLN A 78 -9.45 5.96 -6.12
CA GLN A 78 -9.37 5.19 -7.37
C GLN A 78 -8.99 3.73 -7.05
N ASP A 79 -9.83 2.79 -7.48
CA ASP A 79 -9.53 1.36 -7.37
C ASP A 79 -8.25 1.02 -8.14
N ALA A 80 -7.35 0.30 -7.47
CA ALA A 80 -6.07 -0.15 -8.01
C ALA A 80 -5.99 -1.68 -8.10
N GLY A 81 -7.13 -2.38 -7.97
CA GLY A 81 -7.25 -3.81 -8.16
C GLY A 81 -7.17 -4.64 -6.87
N THR A 82 -7.24 -5.96 -7.03
CA THR A 82 -7.16 -6.93 -5.94
C THR A 82 -6.17 -8.03 -6.27
N TYR A 83 -5.24 -8.31 -5.36
CA TYR A 83 -4.10 -9.17 -5.59
C TYR A 83 -4.02 -10.28 -4.55
N ALA A 84 -3.41 -11.41 -4.92
CA ALA A 84 -2.99 -12.41 -3.94
C ALA A 84 -1.69 -11.95 -3.29
N THR A 85 -1.57 -12.11 -1.97
CA THR A 85 -0.36 -11.72 -1.21
C THR A 85 0.67 -12.84 -1.16
N GLY A 86 0.28 -14.08 -1.47
CA GLY A 86 1.10 -15.28 -1.25
C GLY A 86 1.02 -15.85 0.17
N ASN A 87 0.40 -15.13 1.11
CA ASN A 87 0.11 -15.60 2.47
C ASN A 87 -1.14 -16.47 2.51
N CYS A 88 -1.27 -17.27 3.57
CA CYS A 88 -2.42 -18.14 3.82
C CYS A 88 -2.79 -19.06 2.65
N THR A 89 -1.83 -19.32 1.75
CA THR A 89 -1.92 -20.34 0.74
C THR A 89 -1.54 -21.68 1.38
N GLU A 90 -2.10 -22.80 0.91
CA GLU A 90 -1.79 -24.16 1.40
C GLU A 90 -0.32 -24.59 1.15
N ARG A 91 0.57 -23.65 0.82
CA ARG A 91 1.97 -23.88 0.47
C ARG A 91 2.85 -23.80 1.71
N VAL A 92 3.79 -24.74 1.79
CA VAL A 92 4.73 -24.92 2.92
C VAL A 92 5.73 -23.76 3.06
N PHE A 93 5.99 -23.02 1.98
CA PHE A 93 6.88 -21.86 1.99
C PHE A 93 6.14 -20.64 1.44
N PRO A 94 6.20 -19.48 2.13
CA PRO A 94 5.62 -18.25 1.62
C PRO A 94 6.30 -17.89 0.29
N GLN A 95 5.50 -17.62 -0.73
CA GLN A 95 6.00 -17.03 -1.96
C GLN A 95 5.92 -15.53 -1.80
N GLY A 96 7.07 -14.86 -1.75
CA GLY A 96 7.11 -13.40 -1.80
C GLY A 96 6.37 -12.92 -3.06
N GLN A 97 5.30 -12.15 -2.88
CA GLN A 97 4.54 -11.57 -3.97
C GLN A 97 4.84 -10.09 -4.04
N THR A 98 5.24 -9.64 -5.22
CA THR A 98 5.45 -8.22 -5.48
C THR A 98 4.53 -7.74 -6.59
N GLN A 99 4.09 -6.50 -6.49
CA GLN A 99 3.20 -5.89 -7.48
C GLN A 99 3.64 -4.46 -7.81
N TRP A 100 3.64 -4.15 -9.10
CA TRP A 100 3.90 -2.80 -9.59
C TRP A 100 2.66 -1.92 -9.44
N PHE A 101 2.89 -0.71 -8.95
CA PHE A 101 1.92 0.37 -8.89
C PHE A 101 2.53 1.64 -9.49
N ALA A 102 1.68 2.49 -10.06
CA ALA A 102 2.05 3.78 -10.60
C ALA A 102 1.09 4.84 -10.07
N THR A 103 1.61 6.01 -9.71
CA THR A 103 0.76 7.16 -9.34
C THR A 103 -0.27 7.41 -10.46
N PRO A 104 -1.57 7.55 -10.15
CA PRO A 104 -2.59 7.72 -11.18
C PRO A 104 -2.41 9.00 -12.02
N GLY A 105 -2.32 8.82 -13.35
CA GLY A 105 -2.51 9.86 -14.36
C GLY A 105 -1.94 11.24 -14.02
N HIS A 106 -2.84 12.21 -13.82
CA HIS A 106 -2.53 13.63 -13.62
C HIS A 106 -2.35 14.02 -12.14
N TRP A 107 -2.38 13.07 -11.20
CA TRP A 107 -2.17 13.38 -9.79
C TRP A 107 -0.70 13.74 -9.55
N GLU A 108 -0.46 14.72 -8.68
CA GLU A 108 0.90 15.15 -8.31
C GLU A 108 1.56 14.11 -7.39
N ASP A 109 0.81 13.64 -6.40
CA ASP A 109 1.17 12.63 -5.41
C ASP A 109 -0.03 11.68 -5.13
N ALA A 110 0.21 10.59 -4.41
CA ALA A 110 -0.86 9.65 -4.05
C ALA A 110 -0.56 8.90 -2.76
N ALA A 111 -1.62 8.57 -2.01
CA ALA A 111 -1.56 7.53 -0.98
C ALA A 111 -2.13 6.23 -1.55
N LEU A 112 -1.30 5.20 -1.71
CA LEU A 112 -1.73 3.84 -1.99
C LEU A 112 -2.06 3.14 -0.67
N VAL A 113 -3.29 2.68 -0.54
CA VAL A 113 -3.77 1.90 0.59
C VAL A 113 -3.92 0.46 0.16
N LEU A 114 -3.47 -0.45 1.03
CA LEU A 114 -3.54 -1.89 0.87
C LEU A 114 -4.35 -2.45 2.03
N ASP A 115 -5.55 -2.94 1.75
CA ASP A 115 -6.45 -3.54 2.73
C ASP A 115 -6.53 -5.05 2.57
N GLY A 116 -6.16 -5.77 3.62
CA GLY A 116 -6.23 -7.21 3.65
C GLY A 116 -7.67 -7.71 3.59
N ILE A 117 -7.91 -8.66 2.69
CA ILE A 117 -9.17 -9.39 2.56
C ILE A 117 -8.92 -10.82 3.04
N ALA A 118 -9.71 -11.24 4.03
CA ALA A 118 -9.73 -12.60 4.55
C ALA A 118 -10.41 -13.58 3.59
#